data_AF-A0A353R8J7-F1
#
_entry.id   AF-A0A353R8J7-F1
#
_cell.length_a   1.000
_cell.length_b   1.000
_cell.length_c   1.000
_cell.angle_alpha   90.00
_cell.angle_beta   90.00
_cell.angle_gamma   90.00
#
_symmetry.space_group_name_H-M   'P 1'
#
loop_
_entity.id
_entity.type
_entity.pdbx_description
1 polymer ?
#
loop_
_entity_poly.entity_id
_entity_poly.type
_entity_poly.pdbx_seq_one_letter_code
_entity_poly.pdbx_strand_id
1 'polypeptide(L)'
;EILKAEHNFKEALLYTERSHLLADSIIDESRRMDLYEIENRYNNQRLENINQRLEYRTRVNHYIIILISLVAIMISIVFCVVIDRKHRDINEKISFIEQLKTESALYNNTLLEKLDKQNMVEIQLKEALEKRIQTIRELIDVSYRYGGVPDAFVKHFNKTLNINRLSEGALDDLSDVVNAKYDGVIDYLQEKHTDLNTDDINLICLLCCGFSATEMSVFYNHSNGKSIYSRKRRLALKIGLDISLDEYVAMSLHYCNTQKEHYLAES
;
A
#
# COMPACT_ATOMS: atom_id res chain seq x y z
N GLU A 1 -37.01 64.43 106.06
CA GLU A 1 -37.90 65.29 106.90
C GLU A 1 -37.68 65.15 108.41
N ILE A 2 -36.97 64.14 108.90
CA ILE A 2 -36.74 63.90 110.35
C ILE A 2 -35.78 64.93 111.00
N LEU A 3 -34.69 65.34 110.32
CA LEU A 3 -33.68 66.29 110.87
C LEU A 3 -34.13 67.76 110.94
N LYS A 4 -35.15 68.15 110.17
CA LYS A 4 -35.74 69.51 110.24
C LYS A 4 -36.60 69.70 111.51
N ALA A 5 -37.09 68.61 112.09
CA ALA A 5 -37.89 68.63 113.31
C ALA A 5 -37.02 68.75 114.59
N GLU A 6 -35.75 68.33 114.54
CA GLU A 6 -34.81 68.35 115.68
C GLU A 6 -33.99 69.66 115.80
N HIS A 7 -34.39 70.74 115.10
CA HIS A 7 -33.70 72.04 115.07
C HIS A 7 -32.22 71.99 114.61
N ASN A 8 -31.75 70.86 114.07
CA ASN A 8 -30.40 70.69 113.52
C ASN A 8 -30.38 71.06 112.02
N PHE A 9 -30.66 72.33 111.73
CA PHE A 9 -30.80 72.88 110.37
C PHE A 9 -29.56 72.67 109.48
N LYS A 10 -28.37 72.56 110.09
CA LYS A 10 -27.10 72.38 109.37
C LYS A 10 -26.99 70.99 108.74
N GLU A 11 -27.43 69.94 109.44
CA GLU A 11 -27.45 68.59 108.87
C GLU A 11 -28.53 68.43 107.79
N ALA A 12 -29.72 69.01 108.00
CA ALA A 12 -30.78 68.96 107.00
C ALA A 12 -30.37 69.62 105.67
N LEU A 13 -29.62 70.75 105.73
CA LEU A 13 -29.06 71.40 104.55
C LEU A 13 -28.02 70.50 103.86
N LEU A 14 -27.10 69.90 104.63
CA LEU A 14 -26.09 68.98 104.12
C LEU A 14 -26.70 67.77 103.39
N TYR A 15 -27.75 67.16 103.94
CA TYR A 15 -28.44 66.04 103.29
C TYR A 15 -29.21 66.45 102.04
N THR A 16 -29.76 67.66 102.02
CA THR A 16 -30.46 68.20 100.83
C THR A 16 -29.45 68.47 99.71
N GLU A 17 -28.32 69.09 100.02
CA GLU A 17 -27.24 69.34 99.06
C GLU A 17 -26.66 68.03 98.51
N ARG A 18 -26.40 67.03 99.38
CA ARG A 18 -25.99 65.69 98.94
C ARG A 18 -27.04 65.01 98.06
N SER A 19 -28.33 65.14 98.39
CA SER A 19 -29.41 64.56 97.58
C SER A 19 -29.49 65.21 96.20
N HIS A 20 -29.30 66.53 96.10
CA HIS A 20 -29.27 67.22 94.82
C HIS A 20 -28.06 66.81 93.99
N LEU A 21 -26.87 66.75 94.59
CA LEU A 21 -25.66 66.27 93.90
C LEU A 21 -25.80 64.82 93.41
N LEU A 22 -26.42 63.95 94.21
CA LEU A 22 -26.71 62.58 93.80
C LEU A 22 -27.75 62.54 92.68
N ALA A 23 -28.82 63.32 92.75
CA ALA A 23 -29.84 63.40 91.71
C ALA A 23 -29.25 63.90 90.38
N ASP A 24 -28.42 64.95 90.42
CA ASP A 24 -27.75 65.50 89.24
C ASP A 24 -26.80 64.47 88.63
N SER A 25 -26.04 63.74 89.45
CA SER A 25 -25.18 62.64 88.98
C SER A 25 -25.97 61.50 88.34
N ILE A 26 -27.12 61.13 88.90
CA ILE A 26 -27.99 60.08 88.34
C ILE A 26 -28.58 60.53 87.00
N ILE A 27 -29.00 61.79 86.91
CA ILE A 27 -29.56 62.36 85.67
C ILE A 27 -28.50 62.44 84.58
N ASP A 28 -27.28 62.87 84.91
CA ASP A 28 -26.18 62.94 83.95
C ASP A 28 -25.80 61.55 83.44
N GLU A 29 -25.69 60.57 84.32
CA GLU A 29 -25.41 59.18 83.94
C GLU A 29 -26.53 58.58 83.08
N SER A 30 -27.80 58.85 83.41
CA SER A 30 -28.95 58.41 82.61
C SER A 30 -28.90 59.00 81.20
N ARG A 31 -28.58 60.30 81.06
CA ARG A 31 -28.44 60.93 79.73
C ARG A 31 -27.29 60.35 78.93
N ARG A 32 -26.17 60.05 79.58
CA ARG A 32 -25.02 59.38 78.93
C ARG A 32 -25.41 57.99 78.43
N MET A 33 -26.17 57.25 79.23
CA MET A 33 -26.68 55.92 78.86
C MET A 33 -27.62 55.98 77.66
N ASP A 34 -28.58 56.92 77.66
CA ASP A 34 -29.52 57.13 76.57
C ASP A 34 -28.80 57.53 75.27
N LEU A 35 -27.83 58.45 75.36
CA LEU A 35 -27.02 58.88 74.22
C LEU A 35 -26.19 57.71 73.66
N TYR A 36 -25.59 56.91 74.54
CA TYR A 36 -24.83 55.72 74.17
C TYR A 36 -25.72 54.69 73.47
N GLU A 37 -26.94 54.46 73.97
CA GLU A 37 -27.87 53.50 73.35
C GLU A 37 -28.33 53.97 71.96
N ILE A 38 -28.60 55.27 71.79
CA ILE A 38 -28.93 55.87 70.48
C ILE A 38 -27.76 55.73 69.51
N GLU A 39 -26.54 56.06 69.95
CA GLU A 39 -25.33 55.96 69.12
C GLU A 39 -25.07 54.51 68.71
N ASN A 40 -25.22 53.56 69.65
CA ASN A 40 -25.03 52.15 69.38
C ASN A 40 -26.09 51.61 68.39
N ARG A 41 -27.37 51.99 68.55
CA ARG A 41 -28.43 51.62 67.60
C ARG A 41 -28.16 52.18 66.20
N TYR A 42 -27.78 53.45 66.10
CA TYR A 42 -27.45 54.08 64.83
C TYR A 42 -26.24 53.41 64.16
N ASN A 43 -25.19 53.13 64.93
CA ASN A 43 -24.00 52.44 64.43
C ASN A 43 -24.32 51.01 63.96
N ASN A 44 -25.10 50.26 64.73
CA ASN A 44 -25.54 48.92 64.34
C ASN A 44 -26.38 48.94 63.06
N GLN A 45 -27.35 49.85 62.96
CA GLN A 45 -28.18 49.98 61.77
C GLN A 45 -27.37 50.41 60.53
N ARG A 46 -26.38 51.29 60.72
CA ARG A 46 -25.46 51.71 59.66
C ARG A 46 -24.58 50.53 59.20
N LEU A 47 -24.02 49.77 60.13
CA LEU A 47 -23.20 48.58 59.83
C LEU A 47 -24.02 47.52 59.09
N GLU A 48 -25.26 47.27 59.50
CA GLU A 48 -26.16 46.33 58.85
C GLU A 48 -26.47 46.74 57.41
N ASN A 49 -26.77 48.03 57.17
CA ASN A 49 -26.98 48.56 55.83
C ASN A 49 -25.73 48.43 54.94
N ILE A 50 -24.55 48.68 55.49
CA ILE A 50 -23.28 48.51 54.76
C ILE A 50 -23.07 47.03 54.42
N ASN A 51 -23.27 46.12 55.38
CA ASN A 51 -23.12 44.68 55.18
C ASN A 51 -24.09 44.16 54.12
N GLN A 52 -25.39 44.50 54.20
CA GLN A 52 -26.39 44.11 53.20
C GLN A 52 -26.01 44.59 51.79
N ARG A 53 -25.53 45.83 51.67
CA ARG A 53 -25.08 46.38 50.39
C ARG A 53 -23.84 45.66 49.86
N LEU A 54 -22.89 45.31 50.73
CA LEU A 54 -21.68 44.57 50.38
C LEU A 54 -21.99 43.14 49.94
N GLU A 55 -22.88 42.44 50.64
CA GLU A 55 -23.34 41.11 50.25
C GLU A 55 -24.03 41.12 48.88
N TYR A 56 -24.93 42.09 48.66
CA TYR A 56 -25.60 42.25 47.37
C TYR A 56 -24.60 42.50 46.24
N ARG A 57 -23.64 43.42 46.42
CA ARG A 57 -22.61 43.68 45.41
C ARG A 57 -21.74 42.45 45.14
N THR A 58 -21.37 41.71 46.18
CA THR A 58 -20.57 40.48 46.06
C THR A 58 -21.31 39.42 45.26
N ARG A 59 -22.61 39.19 45.55
CA ARG A 59 -23.44 38.26 44.79
C ARG A 59 -23.57 38.67 43.33
N VAL A 60 -23.87 39.93 43.05
CA VAL A 60 -23.98 40.45 41.68
C VAL A 60 -22.67 40.30 40.92
N ASN A 61 -21.53 40.65 41.53
CA ASN A 61 -20.22 40.47 40.91
C ASN A 61 -19.92 38.99 40.62
N HIS A 62 -20.29 38.08 41.52
CA HIS A 62 -20.13 36.64 41.30
C HIS A 62 -20.94 36.15 40.08
N TYR A 63 -22.20 36.59 39.95
CA TYR A 63 -23.02 36.27 38.77
C TYR A 63 -22.45 36.85 37.47
N ILE A 64 -21.89 38.06 37.50
CA ILE A 64 -21.23 38.66 36.31
C ILE A 64 -20.01 37.84 35.89
N ILE A 65 -19.19 37.39 36.85
CA ILE A 65 -18.01 36.55 36.56
C ILE A 65 -18.45 35.23 35.92
N ILE A 66 -19.49 34.59 36.44
CA ILE A 66 -20.06 33.35 35.86
C ILE A 66 -20.59 33.59 34.44
N LEU A 67 -21.24 34.73 34.20
CA LEU A 67 -21.75 35.07 32.87
C LEU A 67 -20.60 35.24 31.87
N ILE A 68 -19.54 35.97 32.25
CA ILE A 68 -18.36 36.19 31.40
C ILE A 68 -17.66 34.86 31.11
N SER A 69 -17.51 33.98 32.12
CA SER A 69 -16.87 32.68 31.91
C SER A 69 -17.68 31.78 30.97
N LEU A 70 -19.01 31.79 31.07
CA LEU A 70 -19.90 31.08 30.14
C LEU A 70 -19.71 31.57 28.69
N VAL A 71 -19.66 32.88 28.48
CA VAL A 71 -19.43 33.47 27.15
C VAL A 71 -18.06 33.07 26.61
N ALA A 72 -17.01 33.10 27.44
CA ALA A 72 -15.68 32.67 27.05
C ALA A 72 -15.62 31.19 26.64
N ILE A 73 -16.32 30.31 27.37
CA ILE A 73 -16.45 28.89 27.04
C ILE A 73 -17.14 28.71 25.69
N MET A 74 -18.26 29.42 25.45
CA MET A 74 -18.97 29.35 24.17
C MET A 74 -18.10 29.77 22.98
N ILE A 75 -17.32 30.86 23.13
CA ILE A 75 -16.38 31.31 22.10
C ILE A 75 -15.30 30.25 21.85
N SER A 76 -14.75 29.66 22.91
CA SER A 76 -13.74 28.61 22.79
C SER A 76 -14.27 27.38 22.05
N ILE A 77 -15.51 26.96 22.34
CA ILE A 77 -16.14 25.81 21.65
C ILE A 77 -16.28 26.11 20.15
N VAL A 78 -16.77 27.29 19.78
CA VAL A 78 -16.89 27.70 18.37
C VAL A 78 -15.54 27.70 17.68
N PHE A 79 -14.50 28.22 18.33
CA PHE A 79 -13.14 28.24 17.78
C PHE A 79 -12.58 26.84 17.56
N CYS A 80 -12.76 25.93 18.54
CA CYS A 80 -12.37 24.52 18.40
C CYS A 80 -13.06 23.85 17.20
N VAL A 81 -14.38 24.03 17.06
CA VAL A 81 -15.14 23.43 15.94
C VAL A 81 -14.66 23.96 14.58
N VAL A 82 -14.36 25.25 14.45
CA VAL A 82 -13.84 25.84 13.20
C VAL A 82 -12.46 25.28 12.86
N ILE A 83 -11.57 25.15 13.84
CA ILE A 83 -10.24 24.56 13.65
C ILE A 83 -10.36 23.10 13.22
N ASP A 84 -11.19 22.31 13.88
CA ASP A 84 -11.38 20.90 13.54
C ASP A 84 -11.93 20.71 12.14
N ARG A 85 -12.91 21.54 11.72
CA ARG A 85 -13.42 21.52 10.35
C ARG A 85 -12.33 21.85 9.33
N LYS A 86 -11.52 22.87 9.59
CA LYS A 86 -10.43 23.26 8.68
C LYS A 86 -9.32 22.20 8.62
N HIS A 87 -9.01 21.53 9.73
CA HIS A 87 -8.06 20.42 9.75
C HIS A 87 -8.56 19.22 8.95
N ARG A 88 -9.86 18.90 9.02
CA ARG A 88 -10.46 17.82 8.22
C ARG A 88 -10.36 18.10 6.72
N ASP A 89 -10.71 19.31 6.27
CA ASP A 89 -10.61 19.69 4.85
C ASP A 89 -9.17 19.63 4.32
N ILE A 90 -8.19 20.01 5.14
CA ILE A 90 -6.76 19.95 4.78
C ILE A 90 -6.29 18.49 4.71
N ASN A 91 -6.67 17.66 5.68
CA ASN A 91 -6.29 16.25 5.70
C ASN A 91 -6.89 15.48 4.52
N GLU A 92 -8.14 15.76 4.14
CA GLU A 92 -8.75 15.16 2.94
C GLU A 92 -7.98 15.56 1.68
N LYS A 93 -7.64 16.84 1.53
CA LYS A 93 -6.83 17.32 0.39
C LYS A 93 -5.44 16.71 0.36
N ILE A 94 -4.77 16.56 1.50
CA ILE A 94 -3.47 15.90 1.60
C ILE A 94 -3.59 14.43 1.20
N SER A 95 -4.60 13.71 1.71
CA SER A 95 -4.83 12.31 1.38
C SER A 95 -5.12 12.08 -0.10
N PHE A 96 -5.86 13.00 -0.74
CA PHE A 96 -6.12 12.94 -2.18
C PHE A 96 -4.86 13.21 -3.01
N ILE A 97 -4.05 14.19 -2.62
CA ILE A 97 -2.76 14.46 -3.27
C ILE A 97 -1.80 13.27 -3.11
N GLU A 98 -1.80 12.63 -1.95
CA GLU A 98 -0.99 11.45 -1.69
C GLU A 98 -1.44 10.26 -2.55
N GLN A 99 -2.74 9.98 -2.61
CA GLN A 99 -3.31 8.95 -3.49
C GLN A 99 -2.96 9.20 -4.96
N LEU A 100 -3.13 10.44 -5.45
CA LEU A 100 -2.76 10.79 -6.83
C LEU A 100 -1.27 10.60 -7.12
N LYS A 101 -0.39 10.93 -6.15
CA LYS A 101 1.05 10.68 -6.29
C LYS A 101 1.35 9.19 -6.33
N THR A 102 0.71 8.40 -5.48
CA THR A 102 0.90 6.95 -5.43
C THR A 102 0.40 6.28 -6.70
N GLU A 103 -0.79 6.65 -7.18
CA GLU A 103 -1.33 6.15 -8.45
C GLU A 103 -0.46 6.55 -9.65
N SER A 104 0.00 7.80 -9.69
CA SER A 104 0.91 8.26 -10.75
C SER A 104 2.25 7.51 -10.71
N ALA A 105 2.82 7.29 -9.52
CA ALA A 105 4.05 6.54 -9.36
C ALA A 105 3.89 5.07 -9.79
N LEU A 106 2.80 4.41 -9.40
CA LEU A 106 2.48 3.05 -9.84
C LEU A 106 2.31 2.98 -11.35
N TYR A 107 1.52 3.90 -11.93
CA TYR A 107 1.32 3.97 -13.38
C TYR A 107 2.65 4.15 -14.13
N ASN A 108 3.47 5.10 -13.71
CA ASN A 108 4.78 5.35 -14.33
C ASN A 108 5.73 4.14 -14.21
N ASN A 109 5.76 3.47 -13.05
CA ASN A 109 6.58 2.28 -12.86
C ASN A 109 6.12 1.12 -13.76
N THR A 110 4.81 0.88 -13.86
CA THR A 110 4.29 -0.17 -14.76
C THR A 110 4.56 0.13 -16.23
N LEU A 111 4.52 1.41 -16.63
CA LEU A 111 4.83 1.83 -18.00
C LEU A 111 6.33 1.62 -18.30
N LEU A 112 7.21 2.00 -17.36
CA LEU A 112 8.65 1.76 -17.47
C LEU A 112 8.97 0.26 -17.56
N GLU A 113 8.34 -0.58 -16.76
CA GLU A 113 8.53 -2.03 -16.82
C GLU A 113 8.10 -2.61 -18.17
N LYS A 114 6.97 -2.14 -18.72
CA LYS A 114 6.51 -2.56 -20.05
C LYS A 114 7.48 -2.12 -21.15
N LEU A 115 7.96 -0.88 -21.09
CA LEU A 115 8.97 -0.35 -22.03
C LEU A 115 10.28 -1.15 -21.94
N ASP A 116 10.73 -1.48 -20.73
CA ASP A 116 11.97 -2.24 -20.53
C ASP A 116 11.84 -3.66 -21.07
N LYS A 117 10.72 -4.35 -20.80
CA LYS A 117 10.40 -5.66 -21.39
C LYS A 117 10.35 -5.61 -22.92
N GLN A 118 9.72 -4.59 -23.50
CA GLN A 118 9.68 -4.43 -24.95
C GLN A 118 11.08 -4.21 -25.54
N ASN A 119 11.89 -3.35 -24.92
CA ASN A 119 13.27 -3.12 -25.33
C ASN A 119 14.12 -4.40 -25.24
N MET A 120 13.97 -5.18 -24.16
CA MET A 120 14.68 -6.45 -24.02
C MET A 120 14.31 -7.44 -25.12
N VAL A 121 13.02 -7.59 -25.43
CA VAL A 121 12.55 -8.45 -26.53
C VAL A 121 13.09 -7.96 -27.87
N GLU A 122 13.10 -6.65 -28.12
CA GLU A 122 13.68 -6.07 -29.34
C GLU A 122 15.18 -6.36 -29.45
N ILE A 123 15.93 -6.20 -28.35
CA ILE A 123 17.37 -6.50 -28.30
C ILE A 123 17.61 -7.99 -28.60
N GLN A 124 16.88 -8.89 -27.95
CA GLN A 124 17.00 -10.33 -28.18
C GLN A 124 16.68 -10.70 -29.63
N LEU A 125 15.66 -10.09 -30.23
CA LEU A 125 15.33 -10.30 -31.64
C LEU A 125 16.45 -9.82 -32.56
N LYS A 126 17.01 -8.62 -32.31
CA LYS A 126 18.15 -8.09 -33.06
C LYS A 126 19.37 -9.00 -32.97
N GLU A 127 19.71 -9.47 -31.77
CA GLU A 127 20.82 -10.40 -31.57
C GLU A 127 20.60 -11.74 -32.28
N ALA A 128 19.37 -12.27 -32.23
CA ALA A 128 19.02 -13.50 -32.94
C ALA A 128 19.15 -13.34 -34.46
N LEU A 129 18.68 -12.21 -35.01
CA LEU A 129 18.83 -11.88 -36.43
C LEU A 129 20.31 -11.70 -36.81
N GLU A 130 21.10 -11.02 -35.98
CA GLU A 130 22.52 -10.81 -36.23
C GLU A 130 23.28 -12.15 -36.25
N LYS A 131 23.00 -13.06 -35.32
CA LYS A 131 23.54 -14.43 -35.34
C LYS A 131 23.17 -15.16 -36.63
N ARG A 132 21.92 -15.05 -37.11
CA ARG A 132 21.49 -15.67 -38.37
C ARG A 132 22.22 -15.08 -39.58
N ILE A 133 22.38 -13.76 -39.62
CA ILE A 133 23.16 -13.07 -40.68
C ILE A 133 24.61 -13.55 -40.67
N GLN A 134 25.20 -13.72 -39.47
CA GLN A 134 26.56 -14.21 -39.32
C GLN A 134 26.71 -15.65 -39.82
N THR A 135 25.78 -16.56 -39.46
CA THR A 135 25.78 -17.92 -40.02
C THR A 135 25.67 -17.93 -41.55
N ILE A 136 24.83 -17.07 -42.14
CA ILE A 136 24.73 -16.95 -43.60
C ILE A 136 26.05 -16.51 -44.21
N ARG A 137 26.73 -15.51 -43.63
CA ARG A 137 28.04 -15.04 -44.09
C ARG A 137 29.09 -16.15 -44.04
N GLU A 138 29.10 -16.93 -42.96
CA GLU A 138 30.01 -18.08 -42.82
C GLU A 138 29.70 -19.17 -43.84
N LEU A 139 28.43 -19.46 -44.12
CA LEU A 139 28.06 -20.42 -45.17
C LEU A 139 28.49 -19.96 -46.56
N ILE A 140 28.38 -18.65 -46.86
CA ILE A 140 28.88 -18.07 -48.11
C ILE A 140 30.40 -18.26 -48.20
N ASP A 141 31.15 -17.96 -47.14
CA ASP A 141 32.61 -18.13 -47.09
C ASP A 141 33.02 -19.61 -47.28
N VAL A 142 32.30 -20.54 -46.63
CA VAL A 142 32.51 -21.98 -46.82
C VAL A 142 32.28 -22.38 -48.27
N SER A 143 31.21 -21.90 -48.90
CA SER A 143 30.92 -22.18 -50.32
C SER A 143 32.01 -21.66 -51.25
N TYR A 144 32.53 -20.46 -50.98
CA TYR A 144 33.55 -19.83 -51.81
C TYR A 144 34.91 -20.52 -51.67
N ARG A 145 35.33 -20.84 -50.44
CA ARG A 145 36.65 -21.43 -50.16
C ARG A 145 36.74 -22.90 -50.49
N TYR A 146 35.66 -23.64 -50.24
CA TYR A 146 35.70 -25.11 -50.28
C TYR A 146 34.75 -25.71 -51.32
N GLY A 147 33.96 -24.93 -52.05
CA GLY A 147 32.98 -25.45 -53.02
C GLY A 147 33.57 -26.36 -54.12
N GLY A 148 34.86 -26.22 -54.42
CA GLY A 148 35.58 -27.09 -55.36
C GLY A 148 36.20 -28.36 -54.73
N VAL A 149 36.14 -28.52 -53.41
CA VAL A 149 36.76 -29.61 -52.66
C VAL A 149 35.70 -30.29 -51.77
N PRO A 150 35.00 -31.32 -52.27
CA PRO A 150 33.81 -31.89 -51.62
C PRO A 150 33.99 -32.27 -50.15
N ASP A 151 35.08 -32.97 -49.80
CA ASP A 151 35.31 -33.43 -48.43
C ASP A 151 35.58 -32.26 -47.46
N ALA A 152 36.31 -31.24 -47.93
CA ALA A 152 36.56 -30.03 -47.14
C ALA A 152 35.28 -29.20 -46.98
N PHE A 153 34.46 -29.10 -48.04
CA PHE A 153 33.18 -28.41 -47.99
C PHE A 153 32.26 -29.04 -46.95
N VAL A 154 32.03 -30.35 -47.01
CA VAL A 154 31.15 -31.06 -46.06
C VAL A 154 31.64 -30.89 -44.63
N LYS A 155 32.96 -31.02 -44.40
CA LYS A 155 33.56 -30.84 -43.07
C LYS A 155 33.32 -29.43 -42.51
N HIS A 156 33.53 -28.39 -43.32
CA HIS A 156 33.35 -27.00 -42.90
C HIS A 156 31.87 -26.60 -42.79
N PHE A 157 31.02 -27.07 -43.70
CA PHE A 157 29.58 -26.87 -43.67
C PHE A 157 28.95 -27.43 -42.39
N ASN A 158 29.26 -28.69 -42.05
CA ASN A 158 28.78 -29.32 -40.81
C ASN A 158 29.28 -28.60 -39.55
N LYS A 159 30.48 -28.02 -39.60
CA LYS A 159 31.02 -27.20 -38.51
C LYS A 159 30.27 -25.87 -38.36
N THR A 160 30.02 -25.15 -39.45
CA THR A 160 29.33 -23.85 -39.46
C THR A 160 27.88 -23.95 -39.01
N LEU A 161 27.17 -25.01 -39.41
CA LEU A 161 25.80 -25.26 -38.95
C LEU A 161 25.74 -25.88 -37.54
N ASN A 162 26.90 -26.08 -36.88
CA ASN A 162 26.99 -26.72 -35.56
C ASN A 162 26.36 -28.13 -35.52
N ILE A 163 26.25 -28.80 -36.66
CA ILE A 163 25.58 -30.10 -36.83
C ILE A 163 26.27 -31.19 -35.98
N ASN A 164 27.58 -31.08 -35.78
CA ASN A 164 28.35 -32.03 -34.99
C ASN A 164 28.07 -31.99 -33.47
N ARG A 165 27.15 -31.13 -33.00
CA ARG A 165 26.84 -30.94 -31.57
C ARG A 165 25.56 -31.63 -31.08
N LEU A 166 24.99 -32.56 -31.83
CA LEU A 166 23.88 -33.38 -31.31
C LEU A 166 24.25 -34.27 -30.13
N SER A 167 25.53 -34.60 -29.97
CA SER A 167 26.04 -35.22 -28.73
C SER A 167 26.24 -34.23 -27.58
N GLU A 168 26.07 -32.92 -27.79
CA GLU A 168 26.27 -31.84 -26.82
C GLU A 168 25.01 -30.99 -26.60
N GLY A 169 23.83 -31.51 -26.94
CA GLY A 169 22.58 -30.84 -26.62
C GLY A 169 22.10 -29.78 -27.60
N ALA A 170 22.56 -29.82 -28.86
CA ALA A 170 22.13 -28.85 -29.89
C ALA A 170 20.62 -28.81 -30.14
N LEU A 171 19.88 -29.84 -29.71
CA LEU A 171 18.42 -29.91 -29.79
C LEU A 171 17.74 -29.90 -28.41
N ASP A 172 18.49 -29.69 -27.32
CA ASP A 172 17.93 -29.78 -25.97
C ASP A 172 16.79 -28.78 -25.75
N ASP A 173 16.91 -27.58 -26.35
CA ASP A 173 15.87 -26.55 -26.29
C ASP A 173 14.84 -26.68 -27.45
N LEU A 174 14.98 -27.67 -28.35
CA LEU A 174 14.09 -27.79 -29.51
C LEU A 174 12.67 -28.18 -29.08
N SER A 175 12.52 -28.99 -28.02
CA SER A 175 11.19 -29.32 -27.47
C SER A 175 10.42 -28.08 -27.06
N ASP A 176 11.10 -27.15 -26.37
CA ASP A 176 10.48 -25.92 -25.86
C ASP A 176 10.07 -25.01 -27.01
N VAL A 177 10.91 -24.89 -28.04
CA VAL A 177 10.60 -24.13 -29.26
C VAL A 177 9.41 -24.75 -30.01
N VAL A 178 9.37 -26.08 -30.11
CA VAL A 178 8.28 -26.81 -30.78
C VAL A 178 6.98 -26.67 -30.00
N ASN A 179 7.01 -26.80 -28.67
CA ASN A 179 5.86 -26.57 -27.80
C ASN A 179 5.33 -25.14 -27.90
N ALA A 180 6.23 -24.15 -27.89
CA ALA A 180 5.85 -22.75 -28.04
C ALA A 180 5.22 -22.46 -29.42
N LYS A 181 5.68 -23.16 -30.47
CA LYS A 181 5.19 -22.97 -31.85
C LYS A 181 3.89 -23.73 -32.14
N TYR A 182 3.72 -24.91 -31.55
CA TYR A 182 2.63 -25.84 -31.86
C TYR A 182 1.84 -26.24 -30.61
N ASP A 183 1.65 -25.28 -29.72
CA ASP A 183 0.68 -25.34 -28.63
C ASP A 183 0.80 -26.58 -27.74
N GLY A 184 2.02 -26.87 -27.29
CA GLY A 184 2.30 -27.94 -26.33
C GLY A 184 2.29 -29.36 -26.92
N VAL A 185 2.45 -29.52 -28.24
CA VAL A 185 2.38 -30.84 -28.89
C VAL A 185 3.35 -31.88 -28.31
N ILE A 186 4.54 -31.48 -27.86
CA ILE A 186 5.51 -32.42 -27.26
C ILE A 186 5.04 -32.86 -25.88
N ASP A 187 4.48 -31.94 -25.08
CA ASP A 187 3.93 -32.27 -23.76
C ASP A 187 2.77 -33.28 -23.90
N TYR A 188 1.86 -33.03 -24.84
CA TYR A 188 0.77 -33.94 -25.19
C TYR A 188 1.29 -35.34 -25.58
N LEU A 189 2.34 -35.40 -26.40
CA LEU A 189 2.92 -36.67 -26.84
C LEU A 189 3.64 -37.42 -25.69
N GLN A 190 4.29 -36.69 -24.79
CA GLN A 190 4.97 -37.27 -23.62
C GLN A 190 3.98 -37.77 -22.57
N GLU A 191 2.87 -37.07 -22.36
CA GLU A 191 1.78 -37.51 -21.47
C GLU A 191 1.15 -38.80 -22.00
N LYS A 192 0.92 -38.87 -23.31
CA LYS A 192 0.31 -40.04 -23.96
C LYS A 192 1.26 -41.24 -24.06
N HIS A 193 2.57 -40.98 -24.19
CA HIS A 193 3.61 -41.99 -24.37
C HIS A 193 4.76 -41.75 -23.40
N THR A 194 4.62 -42.26 -22.17
CA THR A 194 5.58 -42.02 -21.08
C THR A 194 6.95 -42.67 -21.26
N ASP A 195 7.11 -43.55 -22.26
CA ASP A 195 8.36 -44.28 -22.54
C ASP A 195 9.25 -43.58 -23.62
N LEU A 196 8.92 -42.35 -24.01
CA LEU A 196 9.73 -41.57 -24.95
C LEU A 196 11.02 -41.06 -24.27
N ASN A 197 12.17 -41.41 -24.83
CA ASN A 197 13.46 -40.87 -24.37
C ASN A 197 13.81 -39.57 -25.12
N THR A 198 14.86 -38.87 -24.69
CA THR A 198 15.31 -37.60 -25.29
C THR A 198 15.59 -37.70 -26.79
N ASP A 199 16.14 -38.82 -27.28
CA ASP A 199 16.43 -39.01 -28.71
C ASP A 199 15.16 -39.25 -29.53
N ASP A 200 14.15 -39.93 -28.96
CA ASP A 200 12.83 -40.06 -29.55
C ASP A 200 12.14 -38.69 -29.65
N ILE A 201 12.21 -37.88 -28.59
CA ILE A 201 11.67 -36.52 -28.56
C ILE A 201 12.37 -35.62 -29.59
N ASN A 202 13.69 -35.68 -29.70
CA ASN A 202 14.44 -34.94 -30.72
C ASN A 202 14.00 -35.32 -32.14
N LEU A 203 13.79 -36.61 -32.41
CA LEU A 203 13.29 -37.07 -33.71
C LEU A 203 11.88 -36.54 -34.00
N ILE A 204 10.98 -36.57 -33.01
CA ILE A 204 9.63 -36.00 -33.13
C ILE A 204 9.68 -34.49 -33.36
N CYS A 205 10.52 -33.76 -32.63
CA CYS A 205 10.69 -32.32 -32.81
C CYS A 205 11.17 -31.96 -34.23
N LEU A 206 12.11 -32.73 -34.79
CA LEU A 206 12.53 -32.57 -36.17
C LEU A 206 11.39 -32.85 -37.17
N LEU A 207 10.49 -33.79 -36.87
CA LEU A 207 9.29 -34.05 -37.67
C LEU A 207 8.29 -32.90 -37.59
N CYS A 208 8.03 -32.36 -36.40
CA CYS A 208 7.18 -31.19 -36.22
C CYS A 208 7.72 -29.97 -36.98
N CYS A 209 9.04 -29.86 -37.11
CA CYS A 209 9.71 -28.82 -37.89
C CYS A 209 9.71 -29.08 -39.41
N GLY A 210 9.24 -30.25 -39.88
CA GLY A 210 9.13 -30.57 -41.30
C GLY A 210 10.42 -31.02 -41.97
N PHE A 211 11.46 -31.38 -41.20
CA PHE A 211 12.70 -31.87 -41.79
C PHE A 211 12.49 -33.21 -42.51
N SER A 212 13.04 -33.34 -43.71
CA SER A 212 13.06 -34.59 -44.46
C SER A 212 14.01 -35.62 -43.84
N ALA A 213 13.85 -36.89 -44.18
CA ALA A 213 14.76 -37.95 -43.72
C ALA A 213 16.23 -37.70 -44.15
N THR A 214 16.45 -37.03 -45.28
CA THR A 214 17.78 -36.64 -45.74
C THR A 214 18.37 -35.54 -44.86
N GLU A 215 17.61 -34.49 -44.56
CA GLU A 215 18.06 -33.42 -43.67
C GLU A 215 18.28 -33.92 -42.24
N MET A 216 17.39 -34.77 -41.72
CA MET A 216 17.57 -35.46 -40.44
C MET A 216 18.85 -36.31 -40.41
N SER A 217 19.22 -36.95 -41.52
CA SER A 217 20.46 -37.74 -41.56
C SER A 217 21.72 -36.91 -41.34
N VAL A 218 21.69 -35.63 -41.75
CA VAL A 218 22.78 -34.68 -41.51
C VAL A 218 22.96 -34.45 -40.01
N PHE A 219 21.86 -34.18 -39.29
CA PHE A 219 21.85 -34.09 -37.83
C PHE A 219 22.45 -35.35 -37.18
N TYR A 220 21.97 -36.54 -37.53
CA TYR A 220 22.47 -37.78 -36.92
C TYR A 220 23.84 -38.27 -37.43
N ASN A 221 24.57 -37.46 -38.19
CA ASN A 221 25.86 -37.82 -38.82
C ASN A 221 25.78 -39.15 -39.61
N HIS A 222 24.64 -39.39 -40.26
CA HIS A 222 24.40 -40.57 -41.09
C HIS A 222 24.58 -40.21 -42.56
N SER A 223 25.14 -41.14 -43.35
CA SER A 223 25.47 -40.89 -44.76
C SER A 223 24.24 -40.82 -45.69
N ASN A 224 23.07 -41.28 -45.23
CA ASN A 224 21.82 -41.21 -46.00
C ASN A 224 20.58 -41.34 -45.08
N GLY A 225 19.42 -40.96 -45.61
CA GLY A 225 18.14 -41.01 -44.88
C GLY A 225 17.58 -42.40 -44.55
N LYS A 226 18.18 -43.52 -45.04
CA LYS A 226 17.63 -44.86 -44.80
C LYS A 226 17.62 -45.22 -43.30
N SER A 227 18.66 -44.82 -42.57
CA SER A 227 18.74 -45.01 -41.13
C SER A 227 17.63 -44.26 -40.39
N ILE A 228 17.21 -43.09 -40.90
CA ILE A 228 16.13 -42.29 -40.34
C ILE A 228 14.77 -42.98 -40.55
N TYR A 229 14.48 -43.52 -41.73
CA TYR A 229 13.24 -44.29 -41.94
C TYR A 229 13.15 -45.51 -41.01
N SER A 230 14.25 -46.22 -40.81
CA SER A 230 14.33 -47.32 -39.84
C SER A 230 14.09 -46.84 -38.41
N ARG A 231 14.64 -45.68 -38.01
CA ARG A 231 14.38 -45.06 -36.71
C ARG A 231 12.90 -44.69 -36.54
N LYS A 232 12.30 -43.99 -37.50
CA LYS A 232 10.87 -43.64 -37.49
C LYS A 232 9.98 -44.87 -37.31
N ARG A 233 10.26 -45.95 -38.06
CA ARG A 233 9.52 -47.21 -37.95
C ARG A 233 9.69 -47.86 -36.58
N ARG A 234 10.91 -47.92 -36.05
CA ARG A 234 11.17 -48.48 -34.71
C ARG A 234 10.43 -47.69 -33.63
N LEU A 235 10.43 -46.35 -33.73
CA LEU A 235 9.71 -45.50 -32.80
C LEU A 235 8.20 -45.72 -32.91
N ALA A 236 7.63 -45.73 -34.13
CA ALA A 236 6.20 -46.03 -34.34
C ALA A 236 5.79 -47.37 -33.71
N LEU A 237 6.60 -48.43 -33.89
CA LEU A 237 6.37 -49.72 -33.27
C LEU A 237 6.51 -49.67 -31.74
N LYS A 238 7.50 -48.94 -31.21
CA LYS A 238 7.74 -48.76 -29.77
C LYS A 238 6.53 -48.14 -29.08
N ILE A 239 5.90 -47.13 -29.70
CA ILE A 239 4.72 -46.45 -29.17
C ILE A 239 3.39 -47.02 -29.70
N GLY A 240 3.41 -48.21 -30.32
CA GLY A 240 2.21 -48.97 -30.69
C GLY A 240 1.34 -48.32 -31.77
N LEU A 241 1.94 -47.59 -32.71
CA LEU A 241 1.21 -46.97 -33.81
C LEU A 241 0.91 -47.95 -34.95
N ASP A 242 -0.34 -47.95 -35.42
CA ASP A 242 -0.77 -48.64 -36.65
C ASP A 242 -0.49 -47.81 -37.91
N ILE A 243 -0.25 -46.52 -37.74
CA ILE A 243 0.05 -45.55 -38.79
C ILE A 243 1.53 -45.18 -38.80
N SER A 244 1.96 -44.45 -39.84
CA SER A 244 3.32 -43.93 -39.88
C SER A 244 3.55 -42.87 -38.79
N LEU A 245 4.79 -42.75 -38.32
CA LEU A 245 5.15 -41.71 -37.34
C LEU A 245 4.89 -40.30 -37.90
N ASP A 246 5.15 -40.07 -39.19
CA ASP A 246 4.90 -38.80 -39.87
C ASP A 246 3.40 -38.43 -39.82
N GLU A 247 2.52 -39.38 -40.13
CA GLU A 247 1.07 -39.19 -40.08
C GLU A 247 0.58 -38.93 -38.65
N TYR A 248 1.10 -39.68 -37.68
CA TYR A 248 0.76 -39.49 -36.28
C TYR A 248 1.16 -38.12 -35.73
N VAL A 249 2.35 -37.63 -36.09
CA VAL A 249 2.81 -36.29 -35.73
C VAL A 249 1.92 -35.23 -36.39
N ALA A 250 1.57 -35.38 -37.67
CA ALA A 250 0.67 -34.45 -38.36
C ALA A 250 -0.72 -34.37 -37.71
N MET A 251 -1.28 -35.51 -37.31
CA MET A 251 -2.55 -35.56 -36.57
C MET A 251 -2.45 -34.89 -35.21
N SER A 252 -1.33 -35.08 -34.49
CA SER A 252 -1.10 -34.49 -33.18
C SER A 252 -0.96 -32.97 -33.26
N LEU A 253 -0.27 -32.46 -34.29
CA LEU A 253 -0.19 -31.03 -34.57
C LEU A 253 -1.56 -30.42 -34.85
N HIS A 254 -2.38 -31.08 -35.67
CA HIS A 254 -3.74 -30.61 -35.97
C HIS A 254 -4.61 -30.58 -34.71
N TYR A 255 -4.54 -31.63 -33.89
CA TYR A 255 -5.31 -31.72 -32.65
C TYR A 255 -4.98 -30.58 -31.67
N CYS A 256 -3.70 -30.30 -31.43
CA CYS A 256 -3.29 -29.25 -30.48
C CYS A 256 -3.69 -27.85 -30.96
N ASN A 257 -3.54 -27.56 -32.27
CA ASN A 257 -3.97 -26.29 -32.84
C ASN A 257 -5.49 -26.08 -32.69
N THR A 258 -6.30 -27.11 -32.98
CA THR A 258 -7.77 -27.00 -32.89
C THR A 258 -8.25 -26.88 -31.44
N GLN A 259 -7.61 -27.55 -30.48
CA GLN A 259 -7.90 -27.38 -29.05
C GLN A 259 -7.75 -25.90 -28.62
N LYS A 260 -6.65 -25.24 -29.00
CA LYS A 260 -6.42 -23.83 -28.66
C LYS A 260 -7.46 -22.89 -29.27
N GLU A 261 -7.87 -23.13 -30.52
CA GLU A 261 -8.92 -22.32 -31.16
C GLU A 261 -10.26 -22.42 -30.42
N HIS A 262 -10.61 -23.61 -29.92
CA HIS A 262 -11.81 -23.80 -29.08
C HIS A 262 -11.70 -23.07 -27.74
N TYR A 263 -10.56 -23.15 -27.05
CA TYR A 263 -10.35 -22.43 -25.79
C TYR A 263 -10.43 -20.90 -25.94
N LEU A 264 -9.92 -20.35 -27.05
CA LEU A 264 -9.97 -18.90 -27.33
C LEU A 264 -11.36 -18.43 -27.82
N ALA A 265 -12.17 -19.32 -28.37
CA ALA A 265 -13.54 -19.01 -28.78
C ALA A 265 -14.55 -19.00 -27.63
N GLU A 266 -14.22 -19.66 -26.51
CA GLU A 266 -15.05 -19.74 -25.30
C GLU A 266 -14.65 -18.71 -24.21
N SER A 267 -13.54 -17.98 -24.39
CA SER A 267 -13.04 -16.93 -23.49
C SER A 267 -13.40 -15.52 -23.93
#